data_AF-A0A6I1W8C2-F1
#
_entry.id   AF-A0A6I1W8C2-F1
#
_cell.length_a   1.000
_cell.length_b   1.000
_cell.length_c   1.000
_cell.angle_alpha   90.00
_cell.angle_beta   90.00
_cell.angle_gamma   90.00
#
_symmetry.space_group_name_H-M   'P 1'
#
loop_
_entity.id
_entity.type
_entity.pdbx_description
1 polymer ?
#
loop_
_entity_poly.entity_id
_entity_poly.type
_entity_poly.pdbx_seq_one_letter_code
_entity_poly.pdbx_strand_id
1 'polypeptide(L)' 'YQPRGLLLTGFDRTESSRRMLEASNTPCVYMMELDAGAGLNCVGFSQLKAGETAAQHLISSGRRHLAYIGAQLDQRT' A
#
# COMPACT_ATOMS: atom_id res chain seq x y z
N TYR A 1 -4.46 1.09 27.41
CA TYR A 1 -3.60 0.07 26.78
C TYR A 1 -2.40 0.77 26.17
N GLN A 2 -1.17 0.27 26.38
CA GLN A 2 0.06 0.80 25.77
C GLN A 2 0.60 -0.24 24.77
N PRO A 3 0.25 -0.16 23.48
CA PRO A 3 0.73 -1.13 22.49
C PRO A 3 2.26 -1.05 22.38
N ARG A 4 2.91 -2.20 22.16
CA ARG A 4 4.36 -2.30 21.99
C ARG A 4 4.78 -2.36 20.51
N GLY A 5 3.81 -2.35 19.60
CA GLY A 5 4.00 -2.35 18.16
C GLY A 5 2.67 -2.14 17.44
N LEU A 6 2.74 -1.64 16.21
CA LEU A 6 1.58 -1.38 15.36
C LEU A 6 1.76 -2.02 13.98
N LEU A 7 0.69 -2.64 13.50
CA LEU A 7 0.54 -3.10 12.12
C LEU A 7 -0.49 -2.19 11.45
N LEU A 8 -0.10 -1.51 10.38
CA LEU A 8 -0.92 -0.48 9.73
C LEU A 8 -1.17 -0.85 8.28
N THR A 9 -2.42 -0.83 7.83
CA THR A 9 -2.77 -1.08 6.43
C THR A 9 -2.83 0.23 5.65
N GLY A 10 -2.12 0.29 4.52
CA GLY A 10 -2.08 1.46 3.63
C GLY A 10 -1.21 2.62 4.14
N PHE A 11 -0.85 3.50 3.21
CA PHE A 11 -0.03 4.70 3.47
C PHE A 11 -0.85 5.98 3.65
N ASP A 12 -2.12 5.96 3.24
CA ASP A 12 -2.98 7.13 3.33
C ASP A 12 -3.32 7.44 4.79
N ARG A 13 -2.76 8.54 5.27
CA ARG A 13 -2.99 9.08 6.61
C ARG A 13 -3.04 10.58 6.53
N THR A 14 -3.86 11.18 7.37
CA THR A 14 -3.74 12.61 7.66
C THR A 14 -2.35 12.91 8.23
N GLU A 15 -1.84 14.12 7.98
CA GLU A 15 -0.55 14.54 8.55
C GLU A 15 -0.54 14.45 10.08
N SER A 16 -1.69 14.72 10.72
CA SER A 16 -1.87 14.56 12.17
C SER A 16 -1.62 13.13 12.66
N SER A 17 -2.11 12.13 11.90
CA SER A 17 -1.90 10.71 12.22
C SER A 17 -0.45 10.28 12.03
N ARG A 18 0.26 10.85 11.04
CA ARG A 18 1.70 10.62 10.84
C ARG A 18 2.50 11.17 12.02
N ARG A 19 2.27 12.45 12.39
CA ARG A 19 2.97 13.10 13.53
C ARG A 19 2.72 12.38 14.86
N MET A 20 1.51 11.88 15.08
CA MET A 20 1.17 11.10 16.27
C MET A 20 1.97 9.78 16.35
N LEU A 21 2.12 9.07 15.24
CA LEU A 21 2.91 7.83 15.20
C LEU A 21 4.39 8.09 15.46
N GLU A 22 4.96 9.12 14.82
CA GLU A 22 6.35 9.53 15.03
C GLU A 22 6.62 9.92 16.49
N ALA A 23 5.67 10.63 17.13
CA ALA A 23 5.78 10.99 18.55
C ALA A 23 5.62 9.81 19.51
N SER A 24 5.00 8.70 19.07
CA SER A 24 4.66 7.57 19.96
C SER A 24 5.84 6.64 20.29
N ASN A 25 6.98 6.78 19.60
CA ASN A 25 8.13 5.85 19.66
C ASN A 25 7.75 4.36 19.57
N THR A 26 6.58 4.05 19.01
CA THR A 26 6.09 2.68 18.89
C THR A 26 6.53 2.11 17.55
N PRO A 27 7.20 0.94 17.51
CA PRO A 27 7.58 0.29 16.26
C PRO A 27 6.35 0.06 15.37
N CYS A 28 6.44 0.49 14.11
CA CYS A 28 5.36 0.36 13.14
C CYS A 28 5.83 -0.45 11.93
N VAL A 29 4.96 -1.36 11.46
CA VAL A 29 5.10 -2.04 10.17
C VAL A 29 3.87 -1.72 9.31
N TYR A 30 4.12 -1.27 8.10
CA TYR A 30 3.11 -0.97 7.10
C TYR A 30 2.84 -2.22 6.26
N MET A 31 1.56 -2.47 5.98
CA MET A 31 1.08 -3.65 5.29
C MET A 31 0.48 -3.28 3.95
N MET A 32 0.38 -4.28 3.08
CA MET A 32 -0.27 -4.27 1.76
C MET A 32 0.55 -3.65 0.64
N GLU A 33 1.52 -2.81 0.97
CA GLU A 33 2.30 -2.07 -0.02
C GLU A 33 3.80 -2.12 0.28
N LEU A 34 4.58 -1.96 -0.79
CA LEU A 34 6.03 -1.78 -0.71
C LEU A 34 6.33 -0.31 -1.04
N ASP A 35 6.73 0.48 -0.04
CA ASP A 35 7.25 1.83 -0.27
C ASP A 35 8.75 1.78 -0.57
N ALA A 36 9.20 2.62 -1.50
CA ALA A 36 10.59 2.82 -1.90
C ALA A 36 11.28 3.94 -1.09
N GLY A 37 10.56 4.65 -0.22
CA GLY A 37 11.11 5.65 0.69
C GLY A 37 12.02 5.04 1.76
N ALA A 38 13.17 5.66 1.98
CA ALA A 38 14.12 5.23 3.01
C ALA A 38 13.54 5.45 4.41
N GLY A 39 13.27 4.37 5.15
CA GLY A 39 13.10 4.42 6.61
C GLY A 39 11.83 3.80 7.20
N LEU A 40 10.91 3.25 6.40
CA LEU A 40 9.73 2.56 6.91
C LEU A 40 9.84 1.03 6.75
N ASN A 41 9.36 0.29 7.76
CA ASN A 41 9.22 -1.16 7.65
C ASN A 41 7.91 -1.46 6.91
N CYS A 42 8.00 -2.09 5.75
CA CYS A 42 6.86 -2.34 4.87
C CYS A 42 6.81 -3.82 4.46
N VAL A 43 5.62 -4.41 4.42
CA VAL A 43 5.39 -5.77 3.96
C VAL A 43 4.17 -5.78 3.04
N GLY A 44 4.38 -6.16 1.78
CA GLY A 44 3.33 -6.17 0.78
C GLY A 44 3.80 -6.71 -0.55
N PHE A 45 3.06 -6.38 -1.61
CA PHE A 45 3.42 -6.74 -2.97
C PHE A 45 3.76 -5.49 -3.77
N SER A 46 4.49 -5.66 -4.87
CA SER A 46 4.61 -4.62 -5.86
C SER A 46 3.34 -4.61 -6.71
N GLN A 47 2.48 -3.63 -6.49
CA GLN A 47 1.24 -3.49 -7.26
C GLN A 47 1.51 -3.27 -8.75
N LEU A 48 2.60 -2.58 -9.07
CA LEU A 48 3.07 -2.41 -10.45
C LEU A 48 3.37 -3.76 -11.10
N LYS A 49 4.19 -4.60 -10.46
CA LYS A 49 4.51 -5.95 -10.98
C LYS A 49 3.29 -6.87 -11.01
N ALA A 50 2.39 -6.75 -10.03
CA ALA A 50 1.15 -7.52 -10.00
C ALA A 50 0.25 -7.19 -11.19
N GLY A 51 0.06 -5.89 -11.47
CA GLY A 51 -0.69 -5.41 -12.63
C GLY A 51 -0.04 -5.82 -13.96
N GLU A 52 1.28 -5.68 -14.07
CA GLU A 52 2.05 -6.13 -15.23
C GLU A 52 1.85 -7.64 -15.47
N THR A 53 2.00 -8.46 -14.43
CA THR A 53 1.83 -9.92 -14.51
C THR A 53 0.42 -10.28 -14.97
N ALA A 54 -0.61 -9.62 -14.43
CA ALA A 54 -1.99 -9.84 -14.83
C ALA A 54 -2.23 -9.45 -16.30
N ALA A 55 -1.72 -8.30 -16.75
CA ALA A 55 -1.84 -7.87 -18.13
C ALA A 55 -1.12 -8.82 -19.10
N GLN A 56 0.10 -9.23 -18.77
CA GLN A 56 0.87 -10.21 -19.55
C GLN A 56 0.12 -11.53 -19.69
N HIS A 57 -0.48 -12.03 -18.61
CA HIS A 57 -1.30 -13.24 -18.66
C HIS A 57 -2.49 -13.11 -19.62
N LEU A 58 -3.22 -11.99 -19.56
CA LEU A 58 -4.36 -11.74 -20.47
C LEU A 58 -3.92 -11.63 -21.93
N ILE A 59 -2.81 -10.95 -22.21
CA ILE A 59 -2.26 -10.84 -23.57
C ILE A 59 -1.83 -12.21 -24.09
N SER A 60 -1.10 -12.98 -23.26
CA SER A 60 -0.62 -14.32 -23.63
C SER A 60 -1.75 -15.31 -23.91
N SER A 61 -2.92 -15.10 -23.29
CA SER A 61 -4.14 -15.88 -23.54
C SER A 61 -4.99 -15.35 -24.71
N GLY A 62 -4.45 -14.42 -25.51
CA GLY A 62 -5.08 -13.93 -26.74
C GLY A 62 -6.14 -12.84 -26.53
N ARG A 63 -6.25 -12.24 -25.34
CA ARG A 63 -7.20 -11.14 -25.09
C ARG A 63 -6.70 -9.86 -25.76
N ARG A 64 -7.59 -9.19 -26.51
CA ARG A 64 -7.26 -8.01 -27.35
C ARG A 64 -7.91 -6.71 -26.89
N HIS A 65 -8.97 -6.80 -26.10
CA HIS A 65 -9.70 -5.66 -25.56
C HIS A 65 -9.62 -5.72 -24.03
N LEU A 66 -8.69 -4.96 -23.46
CA LEU A 66 -8.44 -4.91 -22.03
C LEU A 66 -9.09 -3.65 -21.45
N ALA A 67 -9.71 -3.78 -20.29
CA ALA A 67 -10.21 -2.66 -19.50
C ALA A 67 -9.67 -2.80 -18.08
N TYR A 68 -9.37 -1.66 -17.45
CA TYR A 68 -8.99 -1.58 -16.05
C TYR A 68 -10.14 -0.97 -15.26
N ILE A 69 -10.56 -1.65 -14.19
CA ILE A 69 -11.56 -1.16 -13.26
C ILE A 69 -10.85 -0.97 -11.92
N GLY A 70 -10.54 0.28 -11.59
CA GLY A 70 -9.97 0.65 -10.30
C GLY A 70 -11.07 1.11 -9.33
N ALA A 71 -10.86 0.89 -8.04
CA ALA A 71 -11.62 1.58 -7.02
C ALA A 71 -11.04 2.99 -6.85
N GLN A 72 -11.90 4.02 -6.90
CA GLN A 72 -11.51 5.34 -6.42
C GLN A 72 -11.55 5.29 -4.89
N LEU A 73 -10.37 5.19 -4.28
CA LEU A 73 -10.21 5.34 -2.84
C LEU A 73 -10.53 6.80 -2.52
N ASP A 74 -11.73 7.04 -1.99
CA ASP A 74 -12.18 8.35 -1.55
C ASP A 74 -11.26 8.84 -0.41
N GLN A 75 -10.30 9.68 -0.76
CA GLN A 75 -9.42 10.36 0.19
C GLN A 75 -10.16 11.56 0.78
N ARG A 76 -11.08 11.32 1.72
CA ARG A 76 -11.65 12.44 2.48
C ARG A 76 -10.56 12.99 3.41
N THR A 77 -9.99 14.11 2.96
CA THR A 77 -9.11 15.06 3.64
C THR A 77 -9.63 15.49 5.01
#